data_AF-A0A6G3XSH0-F1
#
_entry.id   AF-A0A6G3XSH0-F1
#
_cell.length_a   1.000
_cell.length_b   1.000
_cell.length_c   1.000
_cell.angle_alpha   90.00
_cell.angle_beta   90.00
_cell.angle_gamma   90.00
#
_symmetry.space_group_name_H-M   'P 1'
#
loop_
_entity.id
_entity.type
_entity.pdbx_description
1 polymer ?
#
loop_
_entity_poly.entity_id
_entity_poly.type
_entity_poly.pdbx_seq_one_letter_code
_entity_poly.pdbx_strand_id
1 'polypeptide(L)'
;MARGAPSPADLQVVRELAARGMTVTASQLESWRRAGLLPRHRRRGLGRGRGSVVDAVDPVVVESAAVLARHLRQGRDRRLTVLEWFAEAGAAAQPGTVRVPEPPLAAVREAVVWVLRGTVSHRLLELARGAAGAGEEAADALYEIAGRLLAAHPYRGFADPATVRAALEADEDVDVPDGPDFKEVVHLVAAIGLGAQEVGGDALAEAFGTFALFGLTAEDWTQMLGAAERGESPPVDWGLLQQRADVLEPVQQASDEQLLRARTVLLGLRMFYGLHAMHALFMPDTPALAALRAKIDELGVFPILDHVIALSSSPRHFAQGLAIGLDPLFDGLYETLMEQLAADAALFQIPGDETGAAGFMETWTRTLREQTARARKRADASCEEPV
;
A
#
# COMPACT_ATOMS: atom_id res chain seq x y z
N MET A 1 12.74 -23.23 -33.15
CA MET A 1 13.38 -24.45 -32.62
C MET A 1 12.31 -25.43 -32.18
N ALA A 2 12.39 -26.70 -32.61
CA ALA A 2 11.46 -27.73 -32.16
C ALA A 2 11.53 -27.85 -30.63
N ARG A 3 10.37 -27.78 -29.96
CA ARG A 3 10.29 -27.89 -28.49
C ARG A 3 10.76 -29.29 -28.11
N GLY A 4 11.82 -29.39 -27.30
CA GLY A 4 12.22 -30.67 -26.71
C GLY A 4 11.09 -31.25 -25.87
N ALA A 5 11.07 -32.58 -25.72
CA ALA A 5 10.11 -33.24 -24.84
C ALA A 5 10.19 -32.66 -23.41
N PRO A 6 9.07 -32.57 -22.67
CA PRO A 6 9.05 -32.11 -21.29
C PRO A 6 10.05 -32.89 -20.44
N SER A 7 10.84 -32.20 -19.61
CA SER A 7 11.75 -32.92 -18.72
C SER A 7 10.97 -33.72 -17.67
N PRO A 8 11.50 -34.87 -17.17
CA PRO A 8 10.85 -35.62 -16.10
C PRO A 8 10.55 -34.78 -14.85
N ALA A 9 11.43 -33.82 -14.53
CA ALA A 9 11.24 -32.88 -13.44
C ALA A 9 10.08 -31.90 -13.69
N ASP A 10 9.88 -31.44 -14.94
CA ASP A 10 8.71 -30.62 -15.29
C ASP A 10 7.41 -31.41 -15.16
N LEU A 11 7.41 -32.67 -15.59
CA LEU A 11 6.24 -33.54 -15.43
C LEU A 11 5.92 -33.79 -13.95
N GLN A 12 6.93 -33.88 -13.09
CA GLN A 12 6.70 -33.98 -11.64
C GLN A 12 6.05 -32.70 -11.09
N VAL A 13 6.58 -31.51 -11.41
CA VAL A 13 5.95 -30.24 -10.98
C VAL A 13 4.51 -30.15 -11.47
N VAL A 14 4.25 -30.49 -12.74
CA VAL A 14 2.88 -30.50 -13.30
C VAL A 14 1.97 -31.45 -12.54
N ARG A 15 2.42 -32.66 -12.21
CA ARG A 15 1.63 -33.62 -11.41
C ARG A 15 1.33 -33.08 -10.01
N GLU A 16 2.31 -32.49 -9.34
CA GLU A 16 2.13 -31.93 -7.99
C GLU A 16 1.15 -30.75 -7.99
N LEU A 17 1.19 -29.90 -9.01
CA LEU A 17 0.23 -28.81 -9.17
C LEU A 17 -1.18 -29.32 -9.53
N ALA A 18 -1.26 -30.34 -10.40
CA ALA A 18 -2.54 -30.97 -10.75
C ALA A 18 -3.23 -31.61 -9.52
N ALA A 19 -2.46 -32.22 -8.62
CA ALA A 19 -2.97 -32.75 -7.35
C ALA A 19 -3.58 -31.65 -6.44
N ARG A 20 -3.20 -30.38 -6.66
CA ARG A 20 -3.73 -29.19 -5.97
C ARG A 20 -4.82 -28.48 -6.78
N GLY A 21 -5.34 -29.11 -7.84
CA GLY A 21 -6.37 -28.53 -8.72
C GLY A 21 -5.86 -27.46 -9.69
N MET A 22 -4.54 -27.29 -9.85
CA MET A 22 -3.95 -26.28 -10.74
C MET A 22 -3.55 -26.90 -12.08
N THR A 23 -3.90 -26.23 -13.17
CA THR A 23 -3.53 -26.68 -14.53
C THR A 23 -2.34 -25.87 -15.05
N VAL A 24 -1.19 -26.53 -15.20
CA VAL A 24 0.03 -25.93 -15.74
C VAL A 24 0.67 -26.85 -16.78
N THR A 25 1.18 -26.26 -17.85
CA THR A 25 1.90 -26.96 -18.93
C THR A 25 3.41 -26.82 -18.77
N ALA A 26 4.18 -27.79 -19.29
CA ALA A 26 5.64 -27.70 -19.33
C ALA A 26 6.12 -26.44 -20.08
N SER A 27 5.39 -26.00 -21.11
CA SER A 27 5.68 -24.75 -21.82
C SER A 27 5.49 -23.49 -20.97
N GLN A 28 4.50 -23.48 -20.05
CA GLN A 28 4.33 -22.39 -19.10
C GLN A 28 5.52 -22.35 -18.13
N LEU A 29 5.91 -23.50 -17.55
CA LEU A 29 7.07 -23.59 -16.67
C LEU A 29 8.35 -23.09 -17.37
N GLU A 30 8.57 -23.49 -18.62
CA GLU A 30 9.71 -23.03 -19.42
C GLU A 30 9.65 -21.51 -19.68
N SER A 31 8.46 -20.97 -20.02
CA SER A 31 8.26 -19.54 -20.19
C SER A 31 8.55 -18.76 -18.91
N TRP A 32 8.17 -19.27 -17.74
CA TRP A 32 8.44 -18.62 -16.45
C TRP A 32 9.92 -18.63 -16.11
N ARG A 33 10.64 -19.73 -16.38
CA ARG A 33 12.10 -19.77 -16.25
C ARG A 33 12.82 -18.82 -17.21
N ARG A 34 12.33 -18.72 -18.45
CA ARG A 34 12.88 -17.76 -19.43
C ARG A 34 12.68 -16.31 -18.99
N ALA A 35 11.60 -16.03 -18.28
CA ALA A 35 11.35 -14.73 -17.65
C ALA A 35 12.08 -14.52 -16.32
N GLY A 36 12.89 -15.49 -15.86
CA GLY A 36 13.60 -15.41 -14.58
C GLY A 36 12.73 -15.62 -13.34
N LEU A 37 11.42 -15.88 -13.49
CA LEU A 37 10.46 -15.99 -12.40
C LEU A 37 10.44 -17.35 -11.70
N LEU A 38 11.00 -18.38 -12.34
CA LEU A 38 11.06 -19.71 -11.79
C LEU A 38 12.52 -20.19 -11.76
N PRO A 39 13.01 -20.71 -10.61
CA PRO A 39 14.34 -21.30 -10.55
C PRO A 39 14.50 -22.45 -11.55
N ARG A 40 15.73 -22.61 -12.05
CA ARG A 40 16.10 -23.78 -12.85
C ARG A 40 16.39 -24.95 -11.93
N HIS A 41 15.93 -26.14 -12.31
CA HIS A 41 16.26 -27.37 -11.60
C HIS A 41 17.78 -27.54 -11.51
N ARG A 42 18.29 -27.80 -10.30
CA ARG A 42 19.71 -28.18 -10.12
C ARG A 42 19.95 -29.51 -10.81
N ARG A 43 20.95 -29.55 -11.67
CA ARG A 43 21.34 -30.76 -12.41
C ARG A 43 22.64 -31.29 -11.86
N ARG A 44 22.67 -32.59 -11.58
CA ARG A 44 23.89 -33.32 -11.23
C ARG A 44 24.40 -34.04 -12.47
N GLY A 45 25.67 -33.81 -12.82
CA GLY A 45 26.33 -34.54 -13.90
C GLY A 45 26.58 -36.00 -13.49
N LEU A 46 26.27 -36.95 -14.37
CA LEU A 46 26.50 -38.39 -14.12
C LEU A 46 27.89 -38.87 -14.57
N GLY A 47 28.78 -37.95 -14.96
CA GLY A 47 30.10 -38.22 -15.53
C GLY A 47 30.15 -38.13 -17.06
N ARG A 48 31.35 -38.27 -17.64
CA ARG A 48 31.57 -38.15 -19.10
C ARG A 48 30.66 -39.11 -19.87
N GLY A 49 29.92 -38.57 -20.84
CA GLY A 49 29.04 -39.34 -21.74
C GLY A 49 27.73 -39.85 -21.12
N ARG A 50 27.49 -39.63 -19.81
CA ARG A 50 26.31 -40.17 -19.11
C ARG A 50 25.20 -39.15 -18.86
N GLY A 51 25.37 -37.91 -19.34
CA GLY A 51 24.38 -36.84 -19.23
C GLY A 51 24.28 -36.26 -17.82
N SER A 52 23.12 -35.65 -17.54
CA SER A 52 22.82 -34.98 -16.27
C SER A 52 21.41 -35.33 -15.81
N VAL A 53 21.22 -35.53 -14.52
CA VAL A 53 19.92 -35.83 -13.91
C VAL A 53 19.51 -34.75 -12.90
N VAL A 54 18.22 -34.67 -12.62
CA VAL A 54 17.65 -33.90 -11.52
C VAL A 54 17.34 -34.92 -10.43
N ASP A 55 18.07 -34.86 -9.31
CA ASP A 55 17.93 -35.87 -8.24
C ASP A 55 16.61 -35.70 -7.47
N ALA A 56 16.17 -34.46 -7.27
CA ALA A 56 14.91 -34.12 -6.65
C ALA A 56 14.39 -32.78 -7.18
N VAL A 57 13.08 -32.65 -7.31
CA VAL A 57 12.42 -31.36 -7.56
C VAL A 57 12.45 -30.58 -6.25
N ASP A 58 13.04 -29.38 -6.30
CA ASP A 58 13.09 -28.47 -5.16
C ASP A 58 11.65 -27.99 -4.82
N PRO A 59 11.18 -28.15 -3.56
CA PRO A 59 9.86 -27.65 -3.15
C PRO A 59 9.63 -26.18 -3.49
N VAL A 60 10.68 -25.34 -3.45
CA VAL A 60 10.57 -23.92 -3.81
C VAL A 60 10.10 -23.74 -5.25
N VAL A 61 10.50 -24.62 -6.18
CA VAL A 61 10.06 -24.57 -7.57
C VAL A 61 8.57 -24.87 -7.69
N VAL A 62 8.08 -25.84 -6.92
CA VAL A 62 6.66 -26.24 -6.91
C VAL A 62 5.81 -25.12 -6.31
N GLU A 63 6.21 -24.57 -5.17
CA GLU A 63 5.47 -23.48 -4.52
C GLU A 63 5.51 -22.19 -5.35
N SER A 64 6.65 -21.83 -5.94
CA SER A 64 6.75 -20.69 -6.85
C SER A 64 5.86 -20.87 -8.08
N ALA A 65 5.84 -22.07 -8.67
CA ALA A 65 4.97 -22.38 -9.79
C ALA A 65 3.49 -22.35 -9.39
N ALA A 66 3.14 -22.75 -8.17
CA ALA A 66 1.78 -22.68 -7.65
C ALA A 66 1.30 -21.23 -7.51
N VAL A 67 2.15 -20.33 -7.02
CA VAL A 67 1.83 -18.90 -6.91
C VAL A 67 1.65 -18.28 -8.29
N LEU A 68 2.57 -18.55 -9.22
CA LEU A 68 2.46 -18.10 -10.61
C LEU A 68 1.19 -18.63 -11.28
N ALA A 69 0.80 -19.88 -11.01
CA ALA A 69 -0.44 -20.45 -11.56
C ALA A 69 -1.71 -19.78 -11.01
N ARG A 70 -1.71 -19.32 -9.75
CA ARG A 70 -2.85 -18.60 -9.14
C ARG A 70 -3.04 -17.20 -9.71
N HIS A 71 -1.93 -16.47 -9.88
CA HIS A 71 -1.97 -15.03 -10.15
C HIS A 71 -1.77 -14.66 -11.62
N LEU A 72 -1.07 -15.49 -12.39
CA LEU A 72 -0.78 -15.19 -13.78
C LEU A 72 -1.99 -15.52 -14.67
N ARG A 73 -2.68 -14.48 -15.13
CA ARG A 73 -3.84 -14.59 -16.04
C ARG A 73 -3.47 -14.19 -17.46
N GLN A 74 -4.14 -14.77 -18.45
CA GLN A 74 -3.97 -14.37 -19.85
C GLN A 74 -4.31 -12.89 -20.04
N GLY A 75 -3.48 -12.16 -20.80
CA GLY A 75 -3.66 -10.72 -21.06
C GLY A 75 -3.22 -9.80 -19.92
N ARG A 76 -2.87 -10.34 -18.75
CA ARG A 76 -2.37 -9.56 -17.63
C ARG A 76 -0.85 -9.38 -17.70
N ASP A 77 -0.38 -8.18 -17.36
CA ASP A 77 1.06 -7.91 -17.27
C ASP A 77 1.68 -8.72 -16.12
N ARG A 78 2.78 -9.43 -16.42
CA ARG A 78 3.50 -10.30 -15.48
C ARG A 78 4.03 -9.55 -14.26
N ARG A 79 4.35 -8.26 -14.42
CA ARG A 79 4.87 -7.42 -13.32
C ARG A 79 3.84 -7.26 -12.21
N LEU A 80 2.55 -7.19 -12.54
CA LEU A 80 1.49 -7.17 -11.53
C LEU A 80 1.42 -8.47 -10.73
N THR A 81 1.62 -9.62 -11.40
CA THR A 81 1.69 -10.92 -10.73
C THR A 81 2.90 -11.04 -9.81
N VAL A 82 4.05 -10.46 -10.17
CA VAL A 82 5.23 -10.43 -9.29
C VAL A 82 4.94 -9.64 -8.01
N LEU A 83 4.22 -8.53 -8.12
CA LEU A 83 3.82 -7.73 -6.95
C LEU A 83 2.83 -8.47 -6.04
N GLU A 84 1.87 -9.20 -6.61
CA GLU A 84 0.94 -10.06 -5.84
C GLU A 84 1.68 -11.18 -5.12
N TRP A 85 2.61 -11.83 -5.83
CA TRP A 85 3.48 -12.84 -5.22
C TRP A 85 4.30 -12.24 -4.08
N PHE A 86 4.92 -11.08 -4.29
CA PHE A 86 5.72 -10.43 -3.26
C PHE A 86 4.91 -10.06 -2.02
N ALA A 87 3.68 -9.57 -2.20
CA ALA A 87 2.74 -9.31 -1.10
C ALA A 87 2.35 -10.60 -0.36
N GLU A 88 2.02 -11.67 -1.09
CA GLU A 88 1.63 -12.97 -0.51
C GLU A 88 2.77 -13.62 0.28
N ALA A 89 4.01 -13.53 -0.22
CA ALA A 89 5.19 -14.06 0.47
C ALA A 89 5.48 -13.35 1.82
N GLY A 90 5.03 -12.11 1.96
CA GLY A 90 5.15 -11.32 3.20
C GLY A 90 3.98 -11.47 4.16
N ALA A 91 2.88 -12.11 3.75
CA ALA A 91 1.72 -12.30 4.61
C ALA A 91 2.03 -13.28 5.74
N ALA A 92 1.39 -13.08 6.90
CA ALA A 92 1.52 -14.00 8.03
C ALA A 92 1.05 -15.41 7.61
N ALA A 93 1.91 -16.40 7.79
CA ALA A 93 1.58 -17.78 7.44
C ALA A 93 0.46 -18.29 8.37
N GLN A 94 -0.61 -18.82 7.79
CA GLN A 94 -1.65 -19.47 8.58
C GLN A 94 -1.11 -20.80 9.13
N PRO A 95 -1.49 -21.20 10.36
CA PRO A 95 -1.11 -22.50 10.91
C PRO A 95 -1.45 -23.64 9.95
N GLY A 96 -0.47 -24.47 9.63
CA GLY A 96 -0.65 -25.61 8.70
C GLY A 96 -0.58 -25.28 7.22
N THR A 97 -0.37 -24.02 6.82
CA THR A 97 -0.15 -23.64 5.42
C THR A 97 1.34 -23.61 5.07
N VAL A 98 1.67 -23.98 3.83
CA VAL A 98 3.05 -23.88 3.33
C VAL A 98 3.39 -22.42 3.09
N ARG A 99 4.52 -21.97 3.62
CA ARG A 99 5.02 -20.61 3.42
C ARG A 99 5.30 -20.39 1.93
N VAL A 100 4.76 -19.29 1.40
CA VAL A 100 5.01 -18.86 0.03
C VAL A 100 6.47 -18.42 -0.11
N PRO A 101 7.24 -18.96 -1.09
CA PRO A 101 8.63 -18.55 -1.29
C PRO A 101 8.72 -17.12 -1.78
N GLU A 102 9.87 -16.47 -1.58
CA GLU A 102 10.09 -15.11 -2.11
C GLU A 102 10.22 -15.13 -3.64
N PRO A 103 9.61 -14.16 -4.36
CA PRO A 103 9.90 -13.93 -5.77
C PRO A 103 11.34 -13.44 -5.97
N PRO A 104 11.88 -13.51 -7.20
CA PRO A 104 13.12 -12.83 -7.53
C PRO A 104 13.01 -11.32 -7.29
N LEU A 105 13.79 -10.79 -6.34
CA LEU A 105 13.69 -9.39 -5.91
C LEU A 105 14.05 -8.38 -7.03
N ALA A 106 14.93 -8.77 -7.97
CA ALA A 106 15.16 -7.99 -9.18
C ALA A 106 13.87 -7.79 -10.02
N ALA A 107 13.02 -8.81 -10.12
CA ALA A 107 11.74 -8.71 -10.82
C ALA A 107 10.72 -7.88 -10.03
N VAL A 108 10.77 -7.93 -8.69
CA VAL A 108 9.95 -7.06 -7.82
C VAL A 108 10.32 -5.60 -8.07
N ARG A 109 11.61 -5.27 -8.03
CA ARG A 109 12.11 -3.91 -8.29
C ARG A 109 11.68 -3.39 -9.67
N GLU A 110 11.86 -4.20 -10.72
CA GLU A 110 11.40 -3.85 -12.07
C GLU A 110 9.89 -3.57 -12.10
N ALA A 111 9.11 -4.41 -11.44
CA ALA A 111 7.66 -4.26 -11.38
C ALA A 111 7.22 -2.99 -10.65
N VAL A 112 7.86 -2.66 -9.52
CA VAL A 112 7.58 -1.43 -8.75
C VAL A 112 7.92 -0.19 -9.60
N VAL A 113 9.14 -0.13 -10.16
CA VAL A 113 9.56 0.99 -11.02
C VAL A 113 8.61 1.17 -12.20
N TRP A 114 8.18 0.06 -12.83
CA TRP A 114 7.22 0.13 -13.93
C TRP A 114 5.87 0.70 -13.51
N VAL A 115 5.33 0.30 -12.36
CA VAL A 115 4.08 0.86 -11.84
C VAL A 115 4.24 2.34 -11.54
N LEU A 116 5.30 2.71 -10.81
CA LEU A 116 5.54 4.08 -10.37
C LEU A 116 5.70 5.04 -11.55
N ARG A 117 6.37 4.62 -12.64
CA ARG A 117 6.45 5.40 -13.88
C ARG A 117 5.09 5.65 -14.54
N GLY A 118 4.10 4.81 -14.25
CA GLY A 118 2.75 4.92 -14.78
C GLY A 118 1.81 5.79 -13.94
N THR A 119 2.23 6.29 -12.78
CA THR A 119 1.35 7.04 -11.87
C THR A 119 1.14 8.48 -12.34
N VAL A 120 0.01 9.07 -11.92
CA VAL A 120 -0.27 10.49 -12.17
C VAL A 120 0.79 11.36 -11.50
N SER A 121 1.12 11.10 -10.22
CA SER A 121 2.13 11.87 -9.47
C SER A 121 3.50 11.89 -10.17
N HIS A 122 3.97 10.76 -10.68
CA HIS A 122 5.24 10.72 -11.41
C HIS A 122 5.17 11.50 -12.74
N ARG A 123 4.07 11.39 -13.48
CA ARG A 123 3.89 12.16 -14.72
C ARG A 123 3.84 13.66 -14.45
N LEU A 124 3.14 14.07 -13.40
CA LEU A 124 3.08 15.48 -13.00
C LEU A 124 4.46 16.00 -12.57
N LEU A 125 5.24 15.19 -11.85
CA LEU A 125 6.61 15.53 -11.49
C LEU A 125 7.50 15.70 -12.72
N GLU A 126 7.43 14.78 -13.68
CA GLU A 126 8.21 14.89 -14.94
C GLU A 126 7.78 16.10 -15.77
N LEU A 127 6.48 16.40 -15.81
CA LEU A 127 5.98 17.63 -16.45
C LEU A 127 6.51 18.89 -15.75
N ALA A 128 6.47 18.91 -14.42
CA ALA A 128 6.93 20.06 -13.64
C ALA A 128 8.45 20.28 -13.80
N ARG A 129 9.25 19.20 -13.76
CA ARG A 129 10.68 19.24 -14.06
C ARG A 129 10.98 19.71 -15.50
N GLY A 130 10.16 19.31 -16.46
CA GLY A 130 10.28 19.75 -17.85
C GLY A 130 9.90 21.22 -18.07
N ALA A 131 9.02 21.76 -17.23
CA ALA A 131 8.61 23.17 -17.24
C ALA A 131 9.62 24.08 -16.50
N ALA A 132 10.44 23.52 -15.61
CA ALA A 132 11.45 24.27 -14.87
C ALA A 132 12.42 24.99 -15.82
N GLY A 133 12.47 26.33 -15.73
CA GLY A 133 13.31 27.17 -16.57
C GLY A 133 12.82 27.36 -18.02
N ALA A 134 11.63 26.86 -18.37
CA ALA A 134 11.04 27.00 -19.70
C ALA A 134 10.13 28.25 -19.85
N GLY A 135 9.97 29.04 -18.78
CA GLY A 135 9.19 30.28 -18.77
C GLY A 135 7.73 30.10 -18.33
N GLU A 136 7.01 31.22 -18.25
CA GLU A 136 5.64 31.32 -17.71
C GLU A 136 4.63 30.44 -18.48
N GLU A 137 4.72 30.39 -19.81
CA GLU A 137 3.85 29.54 -20.65
C GLU A 137 3.95 28.05 -20.30
N ALA A 138 5.13 27.58 -19.89
CA ALA A 138 5.34 26.19 -19.49
C ALA A 138 4.77 25.90 -18.08
N ALA A 139 4.82 26.89 -17.18
CA ALA A 139 4.18 26.82 -15.88
C ALA A 139 2.65 26.77 -16.03
N ASP A 140 2.07 27.62 -16.87
CA ASP A 140 0.63 27.62 -17.16
C ASP A 140 0.16 26.27 -17.73
N ALA A 141 0.93 25.72 -18.67
CA ALA A 141 0.65 24.39 -19.23
C ALA A 141 0.70 23.28 -18.17
N LEU A 142 1.62 23.37 -17.21
CA LEU A 142 1.68 22.45 -16.07
C LEU A 142 0.39 22.53 -15.25
N TYR A 143 -0.04 23.73 -14.85
CA TYR A 143 -1.26 23.93 -14.07
C TYR A 143 -2.51 23.39 -14.80
N GLU A 144 -2.63 23.64 -16.12
CA GLU A 144 -3.75 23.15 -16.92
C GLU A 144 -3.77 21.60 -17.02
N ILE A 145 -2.61 20.99 -17.29
CA ILE A 145 -2.51 19.53 -17.39
C ILE A 145 -2.74 18.87 -16.02
N ALA A 146 -2.20 19.46 -14.95
CA ALA A 146 -2.38 18.98 -13.59
C ALA A 146 -3.85 19.04 -13.18
N GLY A 147 -4.53 20.16 -13.44
CA GLY A 147 -5.97 20.32 -13.22
C GLY A 147 -6.79 19.25 -13.93
N ARG A 148 -6.50 18.97 -15.21
CA ARG A 148 -7.20 17.90 -15.97
C ARG A 148 -6.95 16.50 -15.42
N LEU A 149 -5.70 16.17 -15.09
CA LEU A 149 -5.33 14.85 -14.59
C LEU A 149 -5.96 14.57 -13.21
N LEU A 150 -6.04 15.58 -12.36
CA LEU A 150 -6.62 15.50 -11.03
C LEU A 150 -8.15 15.54 -11.05
N ALA A 151 -8.78 16.34 -11.92
CA ALA A 151 -10.24 16.33 -12.11
C ALA A 151 -10.77 14.96 -12.57
N ALA A 152 -9.94 14.19 -13.31
CA ALA A 152 -10.27 12.82 -13.69
C ALA A 152 -10.18 11.81 -12.54
N HIS A 153 -9.55 12.17 -11.42
CA HIS A 153 -9.31 11.31 -10.26
C HIS A 153 -9.61 12.07 -8.96
N PRO A 154 -10.88 12.41 -8.70
CA PRO A 154 -11.21 13.25 -7.57
C PRO A 154 -10.82 12.57 -6.26
N TYR A 155 -10.09 13.29 -5.43
CA TYR A 155 -9.71 12.84 -4.10
C TYR A 155 -10.95 12.89 -3.21
N ARG A 156 -11.34 11.76 -2.62
CA ARG A 156 -12.37 11.75 -1.58
C ARG A 156 -11.70 12.11 -0.27
N GLY A 157 -12.31 12.99 0.51
CA GLY A 157 -11.85 13.26 1.86
C GLY A 157 -11.83 12.00 2.71
N PHE A 158 -11.11 12.08 3.82
CA PHE A 158 -11.01 11.00 4.79
C PHE A 158 -12.11 11.18 5.84
N ALA A 159 -12.76 10.08 6.22
CA ALA A 159 -13.71 10.07 7.33
C ALA A 159 -13.02 9.43 8.53
N ASP A 160 -12.80 10.21 9.60
CA ASP A 160 -12.27 9.66 10.85
C ASP A 160 -13.18 8.54 11.37
N PRO A 161 -12.67 7.31 11.58
CA PRO A 161 -13.44 6.19 12.09
C PRO A 161 -14.19 6.48 13.40
N ALA A 162 -13.69 7.36 14.27
CA ALA A 162 -14.41 7.75 15.47
C ALA A 162 -15.66 8.60 15.13
N THR A 163 -15.53 9.58 14.24
CA THR A 163 -16.67 10.36 13.72
C THR A 163 -17.68 9.48 12.99
N VAL A 164 -17.21 8.57 12.13
CA VAL A 164 -18.10 7.61 11.43
C VAL A 164 -18.86 6.75 12.42
N ARG A 165 -18.17 6.21 13.44
CA ARG A 165 -18.82 5.41 14.48
C ARG A 165 -19.89 6.22 15.22
N ALA A 166 -19.55 7.43 15.65
CA ALA A 166 -20.47 8.29 16.39
C ALA A 166 -21.74 8.59 15.59
N ALA A 167 -21.60 8.92 14.30
CA ALA A 167 -22.75 9.13 13.41
C ALA A 167 -23.59 7.85 13.25
N LEU A 168 -22.95 6.69 13.04
CA LEU A 168 -23.64 5.41 12.94
C LEU A 168 -24.35 5.01 14.25
N GLU A 169 -23.79 5.34 15.41
CA GLU A 169 -24.41 5.12 16.73
C GLU A 169 -25.58 6.09 17.00
N ALA A 170 -25.44 7.35 16.55
CA ALA A 170 -26.46 8.39 16.66
C ALA A 170 -27.60 8.25 15.64
N ASP A 171 -27.47 7.34 14.67
CA ASP A 171 -28.41 7.19 13.57
C ASP A 171 -28.44 8.43 12.64
N GLU A 172 -27.27 9.04 12.45
CA GLU A 172 -27.05 10.22 11.62
C GLU A 172 -26.30 9.86 10.34
N ASP A 173 -26.50 10.66 9.28
CA ASP A 173 -25.70 10.53 8.07
C ASP A 173 -24.24 10.92 8.36
N VAL A 174 -23.31 10.14 7.80
CA VAL A 174 -21.88 10.43 7.91
C VAL A 174 -21.57 11.57 6.95
N ASP A 175 -21.38 12.77 7.49
CA ASP A 175 -20.81 13.86 6.72
C ASP A 175 -19.32 13.59 6.51
N VAL A 176 -18.97 13.13 5.31
CA VAL A 176 -17.57 12.93 4.92
C VAL A 176 -17.09 14.26 4.37
N PRO A 177 -16.08 14.90 4.98
CA PRO A 177 -15.54 16.15 4.46
C PRO A 177 -15.17 15.99 2.98
N ASP A 178 -15.39 17.04 2.20
CA ASP A 178 -14.79 17.11 0.88
C ASP A 178 -13.26 16.97 1.02
N GLY A 179 -12.64 16.31 0.05
CA GLY A 179 -11.18 16.21 0.03
C GLY A 179 -10.52 17.59 -0.13
N PRO A 180 -9.18 17.69 0.08
CA PRO A 180 -8.38 18.83 -0.36
C PRO A 180 -8.86 19.41 -1.70
N ASP A 181 -8.85 20.74 -1.84
CA ASP A 181 -9.01 21.34 -3.15
C ASP A 181 -7.80 20.92 -4.01
N PHE A 182 -8.08 20.56 -5.26
CA PHE A 182 -7.07 20.12 -6.20
C PHE A 182 -5.98 21.16 -6.40
N LYS A 183 -6.31 22.44 -6.21
CA LYS A 183 -5.36 23.54 -6.29
C LYS A 183 -4.16 23.35 -5.36
N GLU A 184 -4.37 22.85 -4.15
CA GLU A 184 -3.30 22.59 -3.18
C GLU A 184 -2.34 21.47 -3.62
N VAL A 185 -2.87 20.39 -4.20
CA VAL A 185 -2.04 19.30 -4.78
C VAL A 185 -1.14 19.86 -5.88
N VAL A 186 -1.70 20.72 -6.75
CA VAL A 186 -0.95 21.30 -7.87
C VAL A 186 0.14 22.24 -7.38
N HIS A 187 -0.12 23.07 -6.37
CA HIS A 187 0.90 23.92 -5.75
C HIS A 187 2.06 23.10 -5.18
N LEU A 188 1.78 21.97 -4.52
CA LEU A 188 2.83 21.10 -4.00
C LEU A 188 3.68 20.50 -5.13
N VAL A 189 3.05 20.03 -6.21
CA VAL A 189 3.77 19.49 -7.37
C VAL A 189 4.58 20.57 -8.09
N ALA A 190 4.01 21.77 -8.24
CA ALA A 190 4.71 22.92 -8.80
C ALA A 190 5.91 23.31 -7.94
N ALA A 191 5.78 23.34 -6.61
CA ALA A 191 6.89 23.67 -5.72
C ALA A 191 8.03 22.63 -5.78
N ILE A 192 7.67 21.35 -5.91
CA ILE A 192 8.65 20.29 -6.10
C ILE A 192 9.37 20.43 -7.45
N GLY A 193 8.63 20.64 -8.55
CA GLY A 193 9.22 20.63 -9.89
C GLY A 193 9.85 21.94 -10.35
N LEU A 194 9.24 23.08 -10.01
CA LEU A 194 9.68 24.43 -10.39
C LEU A 194 10.52 25.10 -9.29
N GLY A 195 10.33 24.70 -8.03
CA GLY A 195 10.92 25.33 -6.86
C GLY A 195 9.87 26.08 -6.03
N ALA A 196 10.05 26.08 -4.72
CA ALA A 196 9.09 26.70 -3.79
C ALA A 196 8.92 28.21 -3.99
N GLN A 197 9.96 28.88 -4.49
CA GLN A 197 9.95 30.32 -4.76
C GLN A 197 8.97 30.69 -5.88
N GLU A 198 8.72 29.79 -6.82
CA GLU A 198 7.82 30.00 -7.96
C GLU A 198 6.33 29.85 -7.58
N VAL A 199 6.05 29.21 -6.43
CA VAL A 199 4.67 28.99 -5.94
C VAL A 199 4.28 30.01 -4.88
N GLY A 200 5.25 30.48 -4.08
CA GLY A 200 5.04 31.43 -2.99
C GLY A 200 4.70 30.74 -1.65
N GLY A 201 5.13 31.38 -0.54
CA GLY A 201 5.02 30.82 0.82
C GLY A 201 3.58 30.55 1.26
N ASP A 202 2.64 31.45 0.95
CA ASP A 202 1.23 31.31 1.36
C ASP A 202 0.56 30.11 0.69
N ALA A 203 0.75 29.95 -0.63
CA ALA A 203 0.21 28.83 -1.40
C ALA A 203 0.79 27.48 -0.95
N LEU A 204 2.05 27.47 -0.52
CA LEU A 204 2.70 26.31 0.07
C LEU A 204 2.19 26.00 1.48
N ALA A 205 1.93 27.02 2.28
CA ALA A 205 1.37 26.86 3.61
C ALA A 205 -0.06 26.29 3.56
N GLU A 206 -0.89 26.82 2.65
CA GLU A 206 -2.22 26.27 2.36
C GLU A 206 -2.13 24.81 1.91
N ALA A 207 -1.19 24.49 0.99
CA ALA A 207 -1.01 23.14 0.52
C ALA A 207 -0.60 22.18 1.66
N PHE A 208 0.41 22.53 2.46
CA PHE A 208 0.85 21.67 3.56
C PHE A 208 -0.18 21.53 4.67
N GLY A 209 -0.90 22.62 4.99
CA GLY A 209 -1.98 22.62 5.97
C GLY A 209 -3.15 21.72 5.53
N THR A 210 -3.49 21.72 4.24
CA THR A 210 -4.59 20.91 3.71
C THR A 210 -4.30 19.40 3.78
N PHE A 211 -3.04 19.00 3.64
CA PHE A 211 -2.63 17.60 3.86
C PHE A 211 -2.38 17.27 5.34
N ALA A 212 -2.65 18.20 6.25
CA ALA A 212 -2.40 18.09 7.69
C ALA A 212 -1.00 17.54 8.00
N LEU A 213 0.01 17.93 7.19
CA LEU A 213 1.35 17.39 7.34
C LEU A 213 1.90 17.76 8.71
N PHE A 214 2.26 16.74 9.49
CA PHE A 214 2.74 16.87 10.88
C PHE A 214 1.72 17.49 11.85
N GLY A 215 0.42 17.45 11.53
CA GLY A 215 -0.63 18.01 12.38
C GLY A 215 -0.64 19.54 12.46
N LEU A 216 0.06 20.22 11.54
CA LEU A 216 0.17 21.67 11.47
C LEU A 216 -0.92 22.27 10.58
N THR A 217 -1.48 23.41 11.00
CA THR A 217 -2.45 24.19 10.22
C THR A 217 -1.75 25.01 9.14
N ALA A 218 -2.52 25.55 8.19
CA ALA A 218 -1.98 26.50 7.20
C ALA A 218 -1.36 27.74 7.87
N GLU A 219 -1.91 28.20 9.00
CA GLU A 219 -1.35 29.32 9.77
C GLU A 219 0.00 28.95 10.39
N ASP A 220 0.13 27.76 10.98
CA ASP A 220 1.39 27.27 11.53
C ASP A 220 2.47 27.17 10.44
N TRP A 221 2.11 26.65 9.27
CA TRP A 221 3.00 26.59 8.12
C TRP A 221 3.38 27.97 7.60
N THR A 222 2.44 28.91 7.53
CA THR A 222 2.70 30.29 7.12
C THR A 222 3.69 30.95 8.05
N GLN A 223 3.50 30.78 9.36
CA GLN A 223 4.41 31.31 10.38
C GLN A 223 5.81 30.71 10.23
N MET A 224 5.91 29.39 10.04
CA MET A 224 7.19 28.69 9.93
C MET A 224 7.93 29.04 8.64
N LEU A 225 7.24 29.06 7.49
CA LEU A 225 7.81 29.46 6.21
C LEU A 225 8.25 30.92 6.24
N GLY A 226 7.43 31.82 6.79
CA GLY A 226 7.80 33.22 6.97
C GLY A 226 9.00 33.40 7.91
N ALA A 227 9.11 32.62 8.99
CA ALA A 227 10.28 32.64 9.87
C ALA A 227 11.55 32.15 9.16
N ALA A 228 11.44 31.12 8.30
CA ALA A 228 12.54 30.64 7.49
C ALA A 228 12.99 31.69 6.46
N GLU A 229 12.06 32.39 5.79
CA GLU A 229 12.37 33.48 4.85
C GLU A 229 13.09 34.66 5.53
N ARG A 230 12.73 34.98 6.78
CA ARG A 230 13.41 36.00 7.59
C ARG A 230 14.73 35.54 8.20
N GLY A 231 15.10 34.26 8.04
CA GLY A 231 16.31 33.67 8.64
C GLY A 231 16.20 33.43 10.16
N GLU A 232 14.99 33.47 10.71
CA GLU A 232 14.69 33.23 12.14
C GLU A 232 14.57 31.74 12.47
N SER A 233 14.48 30.89 11.45
CA SER A 233 14.43 29.43 11.56
C SER A 233 15.34 28.78 10.52
N PRO A 234 15.74 27.51 10.71
CA PRO A 234 16.48 26.78 9.69
C PRO A 234 15.73 26.84 8.35
N PRO A 235 16.42 27.06 7.22
CA PRO A 235 15.77 27.10 5.92
C PRO A 235 15.09 25.76 5.66
N VAL A 236 13.90 25.80 5.07
CA VAL A 236 13.25 24.58 4.58
C VAL A 236 14.14 23.96 3.52
N ASP A 237 14.51 22.70 3.72
CA ASP A 237 15.33 21.96 2.77
C ASP A 237 14.47 21.49 1.60
N TRP A 238 14.27 22.38 0.63
CA TRP A 238 13.54 22.08 -0.60
C TRP A 238 14.23 20.99 -1.43
N GLY A 239 15.54 20.85 -1.32
CA GLY A 239 16.29 19.77 -1.96
C GLY A 239 15.88 18.41 -1.37
N LEU A 240 15.71 18.33 -0.05
CA LEU A 240 15.18 17.14 0.61
C LEU A 240 13.74 16.82 0.19
N LEU A 241 12.87 17.83 0.05
CA LEU A 241 11.50 17.63 -0.44
C LEU A 241 11.48 17.14 -1.89
N GLN A 242 12.33 17.69 -2.75
CA GLN A 242 12.51 17.22 -4.13
C GLN A 242 13.04 15.79 -4.18
N GLN A 243 14.02 15.46 -3.35
CA GLN A 243 14.56 14.12 -3.22
C GLN A 243 13.49 13.13 -2.75
N ARG A 244 12.66 13.51 -1.76
CA ARG A 244 11.56 12.68 -1.26
C ARG A 244 10.41 12.54 -2.27
N ALA A 245 10.20 13.54 -3.12
CA ALA A 245 9.23 13.45 -4.20
C ALA A 245 9.69 12.51 -5.33
N ASP A 246 11.00 12.28 -5.48
CA ASP A 246 11.52 11.25 -6.37
C ASP A 246 11.35 9.85 -5.75
N VAL A 247 10.18 9.28 -5.98
CA VAL A 247 9.87 7.92 -5.51
C VAL A 247 10.56 6.81 -6.30
N LEU A 248 11.21 7.11 -7.43
CA LEU A 248 11.83 6.09 -8.28
C LEU A 248 13.25 5.77 -7.84
N GLU A 249 14.04 6.78 -7.54
CA GLU A 249 15.45 6.60 -7.17
C GLU A 249 15.63 5.69 -5.93
N PRO A 250 14.90 5.89 -4.81
CA PRO A 250 14.99 5.00 -3.65
C PRO A 250 14.68 3.55 -3.98
N VAL A 251 13.65 3.30 -4.80
CA VAL A 251 13.28 1.94 -5.23
C VAL A 251 14.36 1.31 -6.10
N GLN A 252 15.01 2.09 -6.98
CA GLN A 252 16.07 1.58 -7.85
C GLN A 252 17.34 1.22 -7.04
N GLN A 253 17.65 2.02 -6.02
CA GLN A 253 18.86 1.87 -5.21
C GLN A 253 18.69 0.92 -4.01
N ALA A 254 17.46 0.65 -3.57
CA ALA A 254 17.19 -0.16 -2.40
C ALA A 254 17.88 -1.54 -2.47
N SER A 255 18.48 -2.01 -1.40
CA SER A 255 18.94 -3.39 -1.30
C SER A 255 17.76 -4.37 -1.29
N ASP A 256 18.05 -5.65 -1.49
CA ASP A 256 17.06 -6.72 -1.35
C ASP A 256 16.45 -6.76 0.06
N GLU A 257 17.26 -6.49 1.09
CA GLU A 257 16.81 -6.38 2.48
C GLU A 257 15.90 -5.18 2.70
N GLN A 258 16.21 -4.02 2.09
CA GLN A 258 15.38 -2.83 2.18
C GLN A 258 14.00 -3.05 1.54
N LEU A 259 13.92 -3.74 0.40
CA LEU A 259 12.62 -4.10 -0.20
C LEU A 259 11.80 -5.04 0.68
N LEU A 260 12.45 -6.03 1.29
CA LEU A 260 11.78 -6.94 2.22
C LEU A 260 11.29 -6.22 3.48
N ARG A 261 12.11 -5.30 4.02
CA ARG A 261 11.74 -4.48 5.17
C ARG A 261 10.58 -3.53 4.85
N ALA A 262 10.65 -2.83 3.72
CA ALA A 262 9.57 -1.94 3.27
C ALA A 262 8.25 -2.69 3.09
N ARG A 263 8.29 -3.95 2.62
CA ARG A 263 7.10 -4.80 2.58
C ARG A 263 6.55 -5.08 3.98
N THR A 264 7.42 -5.44 4.94
CA THR A 264 7.01 -5.69 6.32
C THR A 264 6.36 -4.46 6.94
N VAL A 265 6.99 -3.29 6.78
CA VAL A 265 6.45 -1.99 7.21
C VAL A 265 5.07 -1.76 6.60
N LEU A 266 4.95 -1.87 5.28
CA LEU A 266 3.68 -1.66 4.58
C LEU A 266 2.58 -2.60 5.07
N LEU A 267 2.85 -3.89 5.18
CA LEU A 267 1.85 -4.87 5.63
C LEU A 267 1.48 -4.68 7.11
N GLY A 268 2.43 -4.29 7.95
CA GLY A 268 2.21 -3.97 9.35
C GLY A 268 1.35 -2.72 9.52
N LEU A 269 1.68 -1.64 8.82
CA LEU A 269 0.87 -0.43 8.81
C LEU A 269 -0.53 -0.67 8.23
N ARG A 270 -0.70 -1.58 7.26
CA ARG A 270 -2.04 -2.04 6.79
C ARG A 270 -2.86 -2.69 7.87
N MET A 271 -2.22 -3.48 8.74
CA MET A 271 -2.90 -4.08 9.87
C MET A 271 -3.35 -2.99 10.86
N PHE A 272 -2.49 -2.02 11.19
CA PHE A 272 -2.84 -0.91 12.07
C PHE A 272 -3.96 -0.03 11.51
N TYR A 273 -3.89 0.34 10.23
CA TYR A 273 -4.97 1.05 9.55
C TYR A 273 -6.26 0.22 9.57
N GLY A 274 -6.20 -1.08 9.29
CA GLY A 274 -7.35 -1.97 9.36
C GLY A 274 -8.00 -1.97 10.74
N LEU A 275 -7.22 -2.10 11.82
CA LEU A 275 -7.74 -2.02 13.19
C LEU A 275 -8.40 -0.66 13.46
N HIS A 276 -7.78 0.43 13.01
CA HIS A 276 -8.34 1.77 13.15
C HIS A 276 -9.68 1.91 12.39
N ALA A 277 -9.72 1.50 11.13
CA ALA A 277 -10.91 1.59 10.28
C ALA A 277 -12.05 0.69 10.78
N MET A 278 -11.76 -0.52 11.28
CA MET A 278 -12.79 -1.41 11.83
C MET A 278 -13.46 -0.85 13.09
N HIS A 279 -12.85 0.15 13.77
CA HIS A 279 -13.52 0.88 14.85
C HIS A 279 -14.82 1.55 14.37
N ALA A 280 -14.83 2.12 13.17
CA ALA A 280 -16.03 2.66 12.53
C ALA A 280 -17.14 1.61 12.39
N LEU A 281 -16.75 0.35 12.17
CA LEU A 281 -17.66 -0.79 12.01
C LEU A 281 -17.96 -1.47 13.35
N PHE A 282 -18.07 -0.70 14.43
CA PHE A 282 -18.43 -1.16 15.77
C PHE A 282 -17.53 -2.27 16.34
N MET A 283 -16.27 -2.33 15.92
CA MET A 283 -15.31 -3.22 16.57
C MET A 283 -15.26 -2.92 18.07
N PRO A 284 -15.36 -3.93 18.95
CA PRO A 284 -15.31 -3.73 20.39
C PRO A 284 -14.02 -3.00 20.79
N ASP A 285 -14.16 -2.09 21.74
CA ASP A 285 -13.04 -1.26 22.16
C ASP A 285 -12.37 -1.85 23.40
N THR A 286 -11.20 -2.44 23.23
CA THR A 286 -10.37 -2.93 24.33
C THR A 286 -9.39 -1.82 24.74
N PRO A 287 -8.88 -1.82 25.98
CA PRO A 287 -7.87 -0.84 26.42
C PRO A 287 -6.66 -0.77 25.45
N ALA A 288 -6.19 -1.92 24.96
CA ALA A 288 -5.12 -2.02 23.99
C ALA A 288 -5.45 -1.35 22.64
N LEU A 289 -6.66 -1.60 22.10
CA LEU A 289 -7.12 -0.99 20.86
C LEU A 289 -7.32 0.53 21.02
N ALA A 290 -7.86 0.98 22.15
CA ALA A 290 -8.03 2.39 22.47
C ALA A 290 -6.67 3.11 22.55
N ALA A 291 -5.69 2.52 23.23
CA ALA A 291 -4.33 3.07 23.33
C ALA A 291 -3.65 3.18 21.95
N LEU A 292 -3.82 2.16 21.09
CA LEU A 292 -3.28 2.16 19.75
C LEU A 292 -3.89 3.26 18.87
N ARG A 293 -5.21 3.46 18.94
CA ARG A 293 -5.88 4.55 18.20
C ARG A 293 -5.46 5.91 18.73
N ALA A 294 -5.46 6.09 20.06
CA ALA A 294 -4.98 7.32 20.66
C ALA A 294 -3.55 7.66 20.22
N LYS A 295 -2.69 6.65 20.01
CA LYS A 295 -1.34 6.86 19.46
C LYS A 295 -1.35 7.31 18.00
N ILE A 296 -2.21 6.74 17.17
CA ILE A 296 -2.40 7.16 15.77
C ILE A 296 -2.90 8.60 15.70
N ASP A 297 -3.86 8.95 16.55
CA ASP A 297 -4.44 10.30 16.66
C ASP A 297 -3.41 11.32 17.16
N GLU A 298 -2.64 10.97 18.22
CA GLU A 298 -1.55 11.81 18.75
C GLU A 298 -0.50 12.13 17.68
N LEU A 299 -0.19 11.16 16.83
CA LEU A 299 0.78 11.35 15.76
C LEU A 299 0.19 12.08 14.54
N GLY A 300 -1.14 12.26 14.46
CA GLY A 300 -1.82 12.89 13.33
C GLY A 300 -1.63 12.14 12.01
N VAL A 301 -1.30 10.84 12.06
CA VAL A 301 -0.91 10.07 10.86
C VAL A 301 -2.08 9.37 10.17
N PHE A 302 -3.31 9.45 10.70
CA PHE A 302 -4.47 8.79 10.10
C PHE A 302 -4.68 9.15 8.62
N PRO A 303 -4.65 10.43 8.18
CA PRO A 303 -4.80 10.76 6.76
C PRO A 303 -3.72 10.13 5.89
N ILE A 304 -2.49 10.03 6.40
CA ILE A 304 -1.38 9.37 5.72
C ILE A 304 -1.63 7.86 5.63
N LEU A 305 -2.08 7.22 6.71
CA LEU A 305 -2.44 5.81 6.70
C LEU A 305 -3.61 5.57 5.73
N ASP A 306 -4.66 6.37 5.74
CA ASP A 306 -5.77 6.24 4.80
C ASP A 306 -5.31 6.37 3.34
N HIS A 307 -4.51 7.40 3.04
CA HIS A 307 -4.01 7.65 1.69
C HIS A 307 -3.06 6.55 1.16
N VAL A 308 -2.09 6.15 1.98
CA VAL A 308 -1.01 5.24 1.58
C VAL A 308 -1.43 3.77 1.69
N ILE A 309 -2.39 3.49 2.57
CA ILE A 309 -2.61 2.16 3.18
C ILE A 309 -4.06 1.71 3.07
N ALA A 310 -4.95 2.49 2.44
CA ALA A 310 -6.27 2.03 2.04
C ALA A 310 -6.22 0.57 1.54
N LEU A 311 -7.16 -0.25 2.03
CA LEU A 311 -7.19 -1.72 1.87
C LEU A 311 -7.40 -2.20 0.41
N SER A 312 -7.11 -1.36 -0.58
CA SER A 312 -7.05 -1.80 -1.95
C SER A 312 -6.03 -2.91 -2.12
N SER A 313 -6.53 -4.09 -2.45
CA SER A 313 -5.76 -5.27 -2.87
C SER A 313 -5.10 -5.12 -4.25
N SER A 314 -5.20 -3.96 -4.91
CA SER A 314 -4.59 -3.75 -6.22
C SER A 314 -3.04 -3.83 -6.12
N PRO A 315 -2.37 -4.53 -7.05
CA PRO A 315 -0.91 -4.60 -7.05
C PRO A 315 -0.26 -3.25 -7.33
N ARG A 316 -0.99 -2.32 -7.98
CA ARG A 316 -0.51 -0.96 -8.25
C ARG A 316 -0.41 -0.14 -6.96
N HIS A 317 -1.46 -0.19 -6.13
CA HIS A 317 -1.46 0.45 -4.82
C HIS A 317 -0.43 -0.19 -3.90
N PHE A 318 -0.23 -1.52 -3.99
CA PHE A 318 0.86 -2.18 -3.27
C PHE A 318 2.25 -1.66 -3.67
N ALA A 319 2.53 -1.47 -4.97
CA ALA A 319 3.81 -0.91 -5.41
C ALA A 319 4.02 0.54 -4.95
N GLN A 320 2.97 1.37 -4.94
CA GLN A 320 3.02 2.73 -4.40
C GLN A 320 3.31 2.72 -2.90
N GLY A 321 2.55 1.94 -2.13
CA GLY A 321 2.78 1.78 -0.70
C GLY A 321 4.16 1.20 -0.37
N LEU A 322 4.71 0.33 -1.23
CA LEU A 322 6.04 -0.24 -1.03
C LEU A 322 7.14 0.81 -1.21
N ALA A 323 6.97 1.72 -2.18
CA ALA A 323 7.89 2.85 -2.35
C ALA A 323 7.88 3.77 -1.13
N ILE A 324 6.70 3.98 -0.56
CA ILE A 324 6.52 4.80 0.66
C ILE A 324 7.13 4.10 1.88
N GLY A 325 6.98 2.77 1.99
CA GLY A 325 7.60 1.98 3.06
C GLY A 325 9.14 1.92 3.01
N LEU A 326 9.78 2.43 1.95
CA LEU A 326 11.24 2.61 1.92
C LEU A 326 11.68 3.90 2.63
N ASP A 327 10.77 4.84 2.87
CA ASP A 327 11.10 6.06 3.59
C ASP A 327 11.25 5.76 5.11
N PRO A 328 12.37 6.17 5.75
CA PRO A 328 12.62 5.92 7.17
C PRO A 328 11.53 6.43 8.11
N LEU A 329 10.75 7.44 7.72
CA LEU A 329 9.63 7.94 8.52
C LEU A 329 8.57 6.87 8.75
N PHE A 330 8.27 6.07 7.72
CA PHE A 330 7.28 4.99 7.82
C PHE A 330 7.82 3.80 8.60
N ASP A 331 9.13 3.56 8.53
CA ASP A 331 9.80 2.57 9.36
C ASP A 331 9.71 2.92 10.85
N GLY A 332 10.01 4.18 11.19
CA GLY A 332 9.89 4.69 12.57
C GLY A 332 8.44 4.70 13.08
N LEU A 333 7.48 5.06 12.22
CA LEU A 333 6.05 4.96 12.54
C LEU A 333 5.65 3.50 12.83
N TYR A 334 6.07 2.57 11.98
CA TYR A 334 5.79 1.16 12.17
C TYR A 334 6.38 0.63 13.50
N GLU A 335 7.64 0.94 13.80
CA GLU A 335 8.27 0.53 15.07
C GLU A 335 7.53 1.14 16.27
N THR A 336 7.16 2.42 16.23
CA THR A 336 6.37 3.08 17.29
C THR A 336 5.06 2.35 17.56
N LEU A 337 4.32 1.98 16.51
CA LEU A 337 3.04 1.27 16.65
C LEU A 337 3.24 -0.18 17.11
N MET A 338 4.34 -0.83 16.69
CA MET A 338 4.69 -2.17 17.15
C MET A 338 5.10 -2.17 18.63
N GLU A 339 5.81 -1.16 19.11
CA GLU A 339 6.12 -0.97 20.53
C GLU A 339 4.84 -0.79 21.36
N GLN A 340 3.91 0.04 20.87
CA GLN A 340 2.60 0.22 21.49
C GLN A 340 1.82 -1.10 21.56
N LEU A 341 1.86 -1.90 20.50
CA LEU A 341 1.25 -3.22 20.45
C LEU A 341 1.92 -4.21 21.42
N ALA A 342 3.25 -4.17 21.53
CA ALA A 342 3.98 -5.07 22.42
C ALA A 342 3.75 -4.76 23.91
N ALA A 343 3.49 -3.49 24.24
CA ALA A 343 3.16 -3.07 25.61
C ALA A 343 1.83 -3.65 26.11
N ASP A 344 0.87 -3.89 25.22
CA ASP A 344 -0.41 -4.53 25.54
C ASP A 344 -0.86 -5.49 24.43
N ALA A 345 -0.41 -6.75 24.55
CA ALA A 345 -0.73 -7.80 23.58
C ALA A 345 -2.19 -8.28 23.63
N ALA A 346 -3.00 -7.80 24.57
CA ALA A 346 -4.37 -8.23 24.79
C ALA A 346 -5.39 -7.54 23.83
N LEU A 347 -4.99 -7.27 22.58
CA LEU A 347 -5.81 -6.57 21.57
C LEU A 347 -7.26 -7.05 21.49
N PHE A 348 -7.46 -8.36 21.51
CA PHE A 348 -8.76 -9.00 21.33
C PHE A 348 -9.29 -9.63 22.62
N GLN A 349 -8.90 -9.11 23.79
CA GLN A 349 -9.44 -9.53 25.08
C GLN A 349 -10.39 -8.46 25.62
N ILE A 350 -11.68 -8.79 25.71
CA ILE A 350 -12.67 -7.90 26.32
C ILE A 350 -12.51 -8.01 27.85
N PRO A 351 -12.40 -6.90 28.59
CA PRO A 351 -12.31 -6.94 30.04
C PRO A 351 -13.47 -7.72 30.67
N GLY A 352 -13.14 -8.76 31.46
CA GLY A 352 -14.13 -9.65 32.08
C GLY A 352 -14.61 -10.82 31.21
N ASP A 353 -14.10 -10.96 29.98
CA ASP A 353 -14.35 -12.11 29.09
C ASP A 353 -13.10 -13.00 29.00
N GLU A 354 -13.21 -14.24 29.48
CA GLU A 354 -12.12 -15.22 29.48
C GLU A 354 -11.97 -15.97 28.14
N THR A 355 -12.89 -15.76 27.20
CA THR A 355 -12.88 -16.48 25.90
C THR A 355 -11.90 -15.89 24.89
N GLY A 356 -11.30 -14.74 25.20
CA GLY A 356 -10.28 -14.06 24.40
C GLY A 356 -10.80 -13.66 23.01
N ALA A 357 -10.00 -13.94 21.97
CA ALA A 357 -10.34 -13.53 20.60
C ALA A 357 -11.66 -14.12 20.08
N ALA A 358 -12.09 -15.28 20.60
CA ALA A 358 -13.36 -15.89 20.20
C ALA A 358 -14.57 -15.06 20.66
N GLY A 359 -14.64 -14.67 21.95
CA GLY A 359 -15.72 -13.83 22.46
C GLY A 359 -15.67 -12.40 21.95
N PHE A 360 -14.46 -11.90 21.65
CA PHE A 360 -14.31 -10.64 20.91
C PHE A 360 -15.02 -10.68 19.56
N MET A 361 -14.73 -11.71 18.75
CA MET A 361 -15.37 -11.86 17.43
C MET A 361 -16.87 -12.12 17.51
N GLU A 362 -17.32 -12.90 18.51
CA GLU A 362 -18.75 -13.13 18.75
C GLU A 362 -19.47 -11.83 19.09
N THR A 363 -18.92 -11.06 20.03
CA THR A 363 -19.47 -9.76 20.44
C THR A 363 -19.57 -8.82 19.26
N TRP A 364 -18.51 -8.69 18.48
CA TRP A 364 -18.49 -7.84 17.31
C TRP A 364 -19.53 -8.24 16.27
N THR A 365 -19.59 -9.54 15.92
CA THR A 365 -20.52 -10.05 14.92
C THR A 365 -21.97 -9.85 15.35
N ARG A 366 -22.27 -10.02 16.64
CA ARG A 366 -23.59 -9.71 17.20
C ARG A 366 -23.94 -8.23 17.03
N THR A 367 -23.05 -7.31 17.41
CA THR A 367 -23.26 -5.86 17.25
C THR A 367 -23.54 -5.50 15.80
N LEU A 368 -22.75 -6.02 14.85
CA LEU A 368 -22.96 -5.78 13.42
C LEU A 368 -24.34 -6.24 12.94
N ARG A 369 -24.80 -7.41 13.39
CA ARG A 369 -26.14 -7.93 13.04
C ARG A 369 -27.25 -7.04 13.59
N GLU A 370 -27.11 -6.59 14.84
CA GLU A 370 -28.08 -5.70 15.48
C GLU A 370 -28.18 -4.37 14.74
N GLN A 371 -27.05 -3.77 14.39
CA GLN A 371 -27.02 -2.50 13.65
C GLN A 371 -27.58 -2.65 12.23
N THR A 372 -27.23 -3.74 11.53
CA THR A 372 -27.79 -4.05 10.20
C THR A 372 -29.31 -4.22 10.27
N ALA A 373 -29.83 -4.86 11.32
CA ALA A 373 -31.27 -5.03 11.51
C ALA A 373 -31.99 -3.70 11.78
N ARG A 374 -31.37 -2.78 12.54
CA ARG A 374 -31.89 -1.43 12.76
C ARG A 374 -31.96 -0.63 11.47
N ALA A 375 -30.87 -0.63 10.69
CA ALA A 375 -30.80 0.07 9.40
C ALA A 375 -31.86 -0.43 8.40
N ARG A 376 -32.10 -1.75 8.33
CA ARG A 376 -33.17 -2.31 7.47
C ARG A 376 -34.56 -1.84 7.87
N LYS A 377 -34.87 -1.88 9.17
CA LYS A 377 -36.18 -1.40 9.67
C LYS A 377 -36.44 0.06 9.32
N ARG A 378 -35.40 0.91 9.32
CA ARG A 378 -35.50 2.30 8.87
C ARG A 378 -35.81 2.41 7.38
N ALA A 379 -35.08 1.67 6.55
CA ALA A 379 -35.30 1.65 5.11
C ALA A 379 -36.72 1.19 4.75
N ASP A 380 -37.25 0.22 5.49
CA ASP A 380 -38.63 -0.26 5.31
C ASP A 380 -39.64 0.82 5.77
N ALA A 381 -39.42 1.48 6.91
CA ALA A 381 -40.30 2.54 7.42
C ALA A 381 -40.33 3.79 6.51
N SER A 382 -39.20 4.17 5.91
CA SER A 382 -39.14 5.32 4.98
C SER A 382 -39.73 5.02 3.60
N CYS A 383 -39.88 3.74 3.22
CA CYS A 383 -40.60 3.35 2.01
C CYS A 383 -42.13 3.27 2.21
N GLU A 384 -42.61 3.22 3.46
CA GLU A 384 -44.04 3.09 3.79
C GLU A 384 -44.78 4.42 3.95
N GLU A 385 -44.11 5.59 3.89
CA GLU A 385 -44.78 6.89 3.81
C GLU A 385 -45.25 7.16 2.36
N PRO A 386 -46.56 7.07 2.05
CA PRO A 386 -47.07 7.49 0.75
C PRO A 386 -47.23 9.01 0.75
N VAL A 387 -46.74 9.65 -0.33
CA VAL A 387 -46.98 11.07 -0.65
C VAL A 387 -48.48 11.37 -0.76
#